data_AF-A0A3M7KK25-F1
#
_entry.id   AF-A0A3M7KK25-F1
#
_cell.length_a   1.000
_cell.length_b   1.000
_cell.length_c   1.000
_cell.angle_alpha   90.00
_cell.angle_beta   90.00
_cell.angle_gamma   90.00
#
_symmetry.space_group_name_H-M   'P 1'
#
loop_
_entity.id
_entity.type
_entity.pdbx_description
1 polymer ?
#
loop_
_entity_poly.entity_id
_entity_poly.type
_entity_poly.pdbx_seq_one_letter_code
_entity_poly.pdbx_strand_id
1 'polypeptide(L)'
;MGRLIQIKFNTDLAESLGLTGKQNIYVQFKIDKSGNVSEIKASAKHIKLKKEAIRVVGKIPKMIPGKQRGENFEVMYTLPIVFEVRN
;
A
#
# COMPACT_ATOMS: atom_id res chain seq x y z
N MET A 1 4.24 -6.78 -7.00
CA MET A 1 3.94 -5.97 -5.80
C MET A 1 2.67 -6.42 -5.09
N GLY A 2 1.52 -6.60 -5.77
CA GLY A 2 0.26 -6.99 -5.12
C GLY A 2 0.35 -8.23 -4.20
N ARG A 3 1.12 -9.25 -4.59
CA ARG A 3 1.33 -10.47 -3.78
C ARG A 3 2.02 -10.22 -2.43
N LEU A 4 3.00 -9.32 -2.36
CA LEU A 4 3.71 -9.02 -1.11
C LEU A 4 2.78 -8.36 -0.09
N ILE A 5 1.90 -7.48 -0.56
CA ILE A 5 0.95 -6.79 0.30
C ILE A 5 -0.10 -7.75 0.82
N GLN A 6 -0.65 -8.64 -0.01
CA GLN A 6 -1.60 -9.67 0.45
C GLN A 6 -1.03 -10.55 1.56
N ILE A 7 0.29 -10.82 1.54
CA ILE A 7 0.96 -11.64 2.57
C ILE A 7 1.21 -10.85 3.87
N LYS A 8 1.45 -9.53 3.78
CA LYS A 8 1.88 -8.71 4.93
C LYS A 8 0.77 -7.88 5.56
N PHE A 9 -0.35 -7.69 4.85
CA PHE A 9 -1.51 -6.94 5.30
C PHE A 9 -2.39 -7.81 6.18
N ASN A 10 -2.61 -7.38 7.41
CA ASN A 10 -3.50 -8.07 8.33
C ASN A 10 -4.97 -7.78 7.96
N THR A 11 -5.63 -8.75 7.34
CA THR A 11 -7.05 -8.69 6.97
C THR A 11 -7.98 -8.92 8.16
N ASP A 12 -7.54 -9.66 9.18
CA ASP A 12 -8.29 -9.96 10.41
C ASP A 12 -8.62 -8.68 11.20
N LEU A 13 -7.84 -7.61 11.01
CA LEU A 13 -8.15 -6.28 11.52
C LEU A 13 -9.51 -5.79 11.05
N ALA A 14 -9.90 -6.08 9.81
CA ALA A 14 -11.19 -5.64 9.29
C ALA A 14 -12.35 -6.42 9.93
N GLU A 15 -12.18 -7.74 10.10
CA GLU A 15 -13.13 -8.61 10.80
C GLU A 15 -13.31 -8.19 12.27
N SER A 16 -12.20 -7.95 12.97
CA SER A 16 -12.20 -7.49 14.37
C SER A 16 -12.84 -6.11 14.55
N LEU A 17 -12.98 -5.35 13.47
CA LEU A 17 -13.65 -4.04 13.47
C LEU A 17 -15.12 -4.12 13.04
N GLY A 18 -15.64 -5.34 12.81
CA GLY A 18 -17.00 -5.56 12.33
C GLY A 18 -17.23 -5.04 10.91
N LEU A 19 -16.16 -4.86 10.13
CA LEU A 19 -16.29 -4.45 8.73
C LEU A 19 -16.66 -5.65 7.89
N THR A 20 -17.71 -5.53 7.07
CA THR A 20 -18.15 -6.58 6.17
C THR A 20 -18.08 -6.15 4.71
N GLY A 21 -18.05 -7.13 3.81
CA GLY A 21 -18.05 -6.92 2.37
C GLY A 21 -16.73 -6.37 1.83
N LYS A 22 -16.79 -5.75 0.65
CA LYS A 22 -15.61 -5.28 -0.07
C LYS A 22 -14.98 -4.05 0.58
N GLN A 23 -13.74 -4.20 1.02
CA GLN A 23 -12.90 -3.14 1.54
C GLN A 23 -11.91 -2.70 0.45
N ASN A 24 -11.95 -1.41 0.13
CA ASN A 24 -11.04 -0.79 -0.81
C ASN A 24 -10.15 0.19 -0.04
N ILE A 25 -8.85 0.00 -0.14
CA ILE A 25 -7.85 0.87 0.43
C ILE A 25 -6.95 1.32 -0.71
N TYR A 26 -6.68 2.62 -0.80
CA TYR A 26 -5.77 3.16 -1.79
C TYR A 26 -4.56 3.73 -1.07
N VAL A 27 -3.37 3.23 -1.40
CA VAL A 27 -2.12 3.77 -0.86
C VAL A 27 -1.35 4.42 -1.98
N GLN A 28 -1.07 5.71 -1.84
CA GLN A 28 -0.20 6.47 -2.70
C GLN A 28 1.15 6.64 -2.00
N PHE A 29 2.24 6.46 -2.73
CA PHE A 29 3.58 6.68 -2.21
C PHE A 29 4.52 7.10 -3.34
N LYS A 30 5.56 7.81 -2.96
CA LYS A 30 6.61 8.26 -3.87
C LYS A 30 7.78 7.29 -3.80
N ILE A 31 8.38 7.00 -4.96
CA ILE A 31 9.64 6.26 -5.06
C ILE A 31 10.69 7.24 -5.56
N ASP A 32 11.75 7.42 -4.78
CA ASP A 32 12.86 8.30 -5.15
C ASP A 32 13.77 7.66 -6.21
N LYS A 33 14.74 8.43 -6.73
CA LYS A 33 15.73 7.96 -7.72
C LYS A 33 16.64 6.83 -7.22
N SER A 34 16.67 6.59 -5.92
CA SER A 34 17.45 5.54 -5.24
C SER A 34 16.61 4.30 -4.95
N GLY A 35 15.31 4.33 -5.28
CA GLY A 35 14.37 3.24 -5.03
C GLY A 35 13.74 3.22 -3.65
N ASN A 36 13.96 4.25 -2.81
CA ASN A 36 13.35 4.32 -1.49
C ASN A 36 11.91 4.82 -1.59
N VAL A 37 11.04 4.27 -0.75
CA VAL A 37 9.65 4.66 -0.63
C VAL A 37 9.53 5.81 0.37
N SER A 38 8.90 6.91 -0.03
CA SER A 38 8.64 8.10 0.78
C SER A 38 7.22 8.64 0.56
N GLU A 39 6.80 9.63 1.36
CA GLU A 39 5.51 10.31 1.23
C GLU A 39 4.29 9.37 1.15
N ILE A 40 4.23 8.37 2.02
CA ILE A 40 3.15 7.37 2.03
C ILE A 40 1.85 7.99 2.54
N LYS A 41 0.82 8.00 1.70
CA LYS A 41 -0.54 8.46 2.00
C LYS A 41 -1.51 7.31 1.75
N ALA A 42 -2.34 6.98 2.73
CA ALA A 42 -3.38 5.96 2.58
C ALA A 42 -4.79 6.54 2.77
N SER A 43 -5.73 6.02 1.99
CA SER A 43 -7.16 6.28 2.06
C SER A 43 -7.89 4.96 2.28
N ALA A 44 -8.66 4.87 3.36
CA ALA A 44 -9.41 3.70 3.77
C ALA A 44 -10.68 4.13 4.51
N LYS A 45 -11.69 3.27 4.55
CA LYS A 45 -12.93 3.51 5.32
C LYS A 45 -12.69 3.63 6.83
N HIS A 46 -11.61 3.05 7.35
CA HIS A 46 -11.31 3.02 8.78
C HIS A 46 -9.85 3.40 9.08
N ILE A 47 -9.63 4.15 10.17
CA ILE A 47 -8.31 4.67 10.56
C ILE A 47 -7.29 3.56 10.86
N LYS A 48 -7.72 2.45 11.47
CA LYS A 48 -6.84 1.30 11.74
C LYS A 48 -6.35 0.64 10.44
N LEU A 49 -7.23 0.50 9.44
CA LEU A 49 -6.85 -0.01 8.11
C LEU A 49 -5.89 0.95 7.40
N LYS A 50 -6.09 2.26 7.54
CA LYS A 50 -5.16 3.28 7.03
C LYS A 50 -3.77 3.13 7.64
N LYS A 51 -3.68 3.00 8.97
CA LYS A 51 -2.40 2.82 9.69
C LYS A 51 -1.70 1.53 9.26
N GLU A 52 -2.46 0.44 9.14
CA GLU A 52 -1.92 -0.85 8.71
C GLU A 52 -1.40 -0.80 7.27
N ALA A 53 -2.14 -0.17 6.37
CA ALA A 53 -1.73 -0.01 4.98
C ALA A 53 -0.42 0.80 4.86
N ILE A 54 -0.28 1.89 5.62
CA ILE A 54 0.97 2.68 5.68
C ILE A 54 2.13 1.82 6.20
N ARG A 55 1.90 1.03 7.27
CA ARG A 55 2.91 0.13 7.84
C ARG A 55 3.40 -0.90 6.84
N VAL A 56 2.49 -1.51 6.08
CA VAL A 56 2.83 -2.54 5.08
C VAL A 56 3.60 -1.92 3.91
N VAL A 57 3.17 -0.76 3.41
CA VAL A 57 3.86 -0.06 2.31
C VAL A 57 5.24 0.42 2.73
N GLY A 58 5.42 0.86 3.98
CA GLY A 58 6.74 1.22 4.52
C GLY A 58 7.71 0.04 4.67
N LYS A 59 7.23 -1.20 4.60
CA LYS A 59 8.05 -2.42 4.62
C LYS A 59 8.38 -2.95 3.23
N ILE A 60 7.94 -2.26 2.18
CA ILE A 60 8.29 -2.63 0.81
C ILE A 60 9.81 -2.45 0.65
N PRO A 61 10.54 -3.46 0.15
CA PRO A 61 11.97 -3.33 -0.10
C PRO A 61 12.22 -2.26 -1.16
N LYS A 62 13.48 -1.81 -1.30
CA LYS A 62 13.84 -0.83 -2.33
C LYS A 62 13.31 -1.25 -3.70
N MET A 63 12.58 -0.35 -4.33
CA MET A 63 11.95 -0.53 -5.61
C MET A 63 12.89 -0.06 -6.72
N ILE A 64 12.69 -0.53 -7.94
CA ILE A 64 13.42 0.00 -9.09
C ILE A 64 12.69 1.28 -9.52
N PRO A 65 13.34 2.46 -9.47
CA PRO A 65 12.72 3.71 -9.93
C PRO A 65 12.43 3.65 -11.43
N GLY A 66 11.51 4.49 -11.88
CA GLY A 66 11.28 4.67 -13.31
C GLY A 66 12.56 5.15 -13.99
N LYS A 67 12.91 4.54 -15.12
CA LYS A 67 14.04 4.96 -15.94
C LYS A 67 13.51 5.58 -17.22
N GLN A 68 13.76 6.86 -17.43
CA GLN A 68 13.41 7.56 -18.66
C GLN A 68 14.68 8.09 -19.31
N ARG A 69 14.95 7.67 -20.55
CA ARG A 69 16.13 8.10 -21.33
C ARG A 69 17.48 7.94 -20.62
N GLY A 70 17.62 6.91 -19.77
CA GLY A 70 18.89 6.63 -19.07
C GLY A 70 18.96 7.19 -17.65
N GLU A 71 18.09 8.15 -17.29
CA GLU A 71 18.07 8.77 -15.97
C GLU A 71 16.97 8.18 -15.09
N ASN A 72 17.27 8.05 -13.79
CA ASN A 72 16.28 7.66 -12.79
C ASN A 72 15.43 8.88 -12.44
N PHE A 73 14.12 8.71 -12.46
CA PHE A 73 13.17 9.72 -12.03
C PHE A 73 12.37 9.25 -10.82
N GLU A 74 11.94 10.22 -10.03
CA GLU A 74 10.98 9.97 -8.98
C GLU A 74 9.61 9.64 -9.59
N VAL A 75 8.95 8.63 -9.03
CA VAL A 75 7.66 8.17 -9.55
C VAL A 75 6.67 8.08 -8.41
N MET A 76 5.48 8.62 -8.62
CA MET A 76 4.36 8.45 -7.70
C MET A 76 3.58 7.20 -8.10
N TYR A 77 3.47 6.26 -7.17
CA TYR A 77 2.71 5.03 -7.34
C TYR A 77 1.45 5.05 -6.50
N THR A 78 0.37 4.52 -7.06
CA THR A 78 -0.87 4.25 -6.35
C THR A 78 -1.12 2.74 -6.36
N LEU A 79 -1.28 2.16 -5.18
CA LEU A 79 -1.49 0.74 -4.99
C LEU A 79 -2.86 0.50 -4.36
N PRO A 80 -3.81 -0.08 -5.11
CA PRO A 80 -5.08 -0.51 -4.55
C PRO A 80 -4.87 -1.81 -3.75
N ILE A 81 -5.31 -1.80 -2.49
CA ILE A 81 -5.44 -2.98 -1.64
C ILE A 81 -6.93 -3.25 -1.53
N VAL A 82 -7.38 -4.29 -2.20
CA VAL A 82 -8.79 -4.67 -2.28
C VAL A 82 -8.92 -6.08 -1.74
N PHE A 83 -9.78 -6.24 -0.75
CA PHE A 83 -10.10 -7.54 -0.18
C PHE A 83 -11.57 -7.57 0.24
N GLU A 84 -12.13 -8.77 0.33
CA GLU A 84 -13.50 -9.00 0.76
C GLU A 84 -13.46 -9.59 2.16
N VAL A 85 -14.19 -8.99 3.09
CA VAL A 85 -14.41 -9.56 4.42
C VAL A 85 -15.71 -10.33 4.38
N ARG A 86 -15.58 -11.66 4.47
CA ARG A 86 -16.72 -12.56 4.59
C ARG A 86 -16.89 -12.88 6.06
N ASN A 87 -18.07 -12.57 6.58
CA ASN A 87 -18.49 -12.95 7.93
C ASN A 87 -18.96 -14.41 7.92
#